data_AF-A0A4Q3Z313-F1
#
_entry.id   AF-A0A4Q3Z313-F1
#
_cell.length_a   1.000
_cell.length_b   1.000
_cell.length_c   1.000
_cell.angle_alpha   90.00
_cell.angle_beta   90.00
_cell.angle_gamma   90.00
#
_symmetry.space_group_name_H-M   'P 1'
#
loop_
_entity.id
_entity.type
_entity.pdbx_description
1 polymer ?
#
loop_
_entity_poly.entity_id
_entity_poly.type
_entity_poly.pdbx_seq_one_letter_code
_entity_poly.pdbx_strand_id
1 'polypeptide(L)'
;ADQISELRSWVEAGPDPAVDGVVRWRRKDLERRIADRFGVTVHERTVGKYLAALGYRRLSVRPRHPKTDPEAQEGFKKASPKR
;
A
#
# COMPACT_ATOMS: atom_id res chain seq x y z
N ALA A 1 -3.88 24.49 7.61
CA ALA A 1 -3.09 23.32 7.20
C ALA A 1 -3.36 23.08 5.72
N ASP A 2 -2.32 22.84 4.91
CA ASP A 2 -2.51 22.54 3.49
C ASP A 2 -3.02 21.11 3.30
N GLN A 3 -4.04 20.92 2.45
CA GLN A 3 -4.67 19.61 2.20
C GLN A 3 -3.66 18.52 1.82
N ILE A 4 -2.62 18.89 1.06
CA ILE A 4 -1.55 17.98 0.63
C ILE A 4 -0.66 17.54 1.80
N SER A 5 -0.44 18.41 2.79
CA SER A 5 0.33 18.08 4.00
C SER A 5 -0.43 17.10 4.89
N GLU A 6 -1.74 17.27 5.04
CA GLU A 6 -2.57 16.35 5.82
C GLU A 6 -2.69 14.98 5.14
N LEU A 7 -2.83 14.94 3.81
CA LEU A 7 -2.77 13.69 3.04
C LEU A 7 -1.45 12.94 3.28
N ARG A 8 -0.33 13.66 3.30
CA ARG A 8 0.99 13.09 3.60
C ARG A 8 1.00 12.45 4.99
N SER A 9 0.51 13.16 6.01
CA SER A 9 0.44 12.68 7.38
C SER A 9 -0.36 11.38 7.51
N TRP A 10 -1.51 11.26 6.84
CA TRP A 10 -2.30 10.02 6.86
C TRP A 10 -1.57 8.85 6.21
N VAL A 11 -0.85 9.08 5.12
CA VAL A 11 -0.10 8.04 4.42
C VAL A 11 1.05 7.53 5.29
N GLU A 12 1.74 8.41 6.01
CA GLU A 12 2.83 8.06 6.93
C GLU A 12 2.33 7.36 8.20
N ALA A 13 1.21 7.83 8.78
CA ALA A 13 0.60 7.19 9.96
C ALA A 13 0.01 5.80 9.65
N GLY A 14 -0.40 5.58 8.40
CA GLY A 14 -1.17 4.39 8.03
C GLY A 14 -2.65 4.49 8.43
N PRO A 15 -3.49 3.56 7.97
CA PRO A 15 -4.89 3.53 8.34
C PRO A 15 -5.09 2.97 9.75
N ASP A 16 -6.07 3.52 10.47
CA ASP A 16 -6.60 2.94 11.70
C ASP A 16 -7.74 1.99 11.32
N PRO A 17 -7.61 0.66 11.54
CA PRO A 17 -8.66 -0.29 11.17
C PRO A 17 -10.01 -0.02 11.84
N ALA A 18 -10.04 0.58 13.04
CA ALA A 18 -11.28 0.87 13.76
C ALA A 18 -12.04 2.06 13.16
N VAL A 19 -11.32 3.04 12.61
CA VAL A 19 -11.90 4.25 12.03
C VAL A 19 -12.07 4.13 10.51
N ASP A 20 -11.06 3.61 9.84
CA ASP A 20 -10.97 3.58 8.37
C ASP A 20 -11.45 2.26 7.76
N GLY A 21 -11.58 1.20 8.57
CA GLY A 21 -12.05 -0.12 8.13
C GLY A 21 -11.09 -0.86 7.19
N VAL A 22 -9.85 -0.37 7.04
CA VAL A 22 -8.85 -0.94 6.14
C VAL A 22 -7.51 -1.11 6.85
N VAL A 23 -6.78 -2.18 6.49
CA VAL A 23 -5.44 -2.47 7.04
C VAL A 23 -4.30 -1.86 6.22
N ARG A 24 -4.61 -1.31 5.04
CA ARG A 24 -3.64 -0.63 4.17
C ARG A 24 -4.35 0.43 3.33
N TRP A 25 -3.66 1.53 3.04
CA TRP A 25 -4.17 2.51 2.10
C TRP A 25 -4.20 1.98 0.66
N ARG A 26 -5.37 1.92 0.05
CA ARG A 26 -5.52 2.01 -1.42
C ARG A 26 -5.87 3.43 -1.80
N ARG A 27 -5.64 3.78 -3.07
CA ARG A 27 -6.05 5.09 -3.61
C ARG A 27 -7.55 5.34 -3.45
N LYS A 28 -8.39 4.32 -3.66
CA LYS A 28 -9.84 4.40 -3.39
C LYS A 28 -10.19 4.68 -1.93
N ASP A 29 -9.38 4.17 -0.99
CA ASP A 29 -9.63 4.40 0.43
C ASP A 29 -9.27 5.86 0.79
N LEU A 30 -8.16 6.37 0.24
CA LEU A 30 -7.78 7.78 0.38
C LEU A 30 -8.75 8.75 -0.31
N GLU A 31 -9.30 8.38 -1.47
CA GLU A 31 -10.37 9.13 -2.15
C GLU A 31 -11.58 9.31 -1.24
N ARG A 32 -12.07 8.23 -0.60
CA ARG A 32 -13.18 8.31 0.35
C ARG A 32 -12.81 9.18 1.55
N ARG A 33 -11.63 8.97 2.15
CA ARG A 33 -11.19 9.76 3.30
C ARG A 33 -11.06 11.27 2.98
N ILE A 34 -10.64 11.63 1.77
CA ILE A 34 -10.60 13.02 1.29
C ILE A 34 -12.02 13.59 1.17
N ALA A 35 -12.96 12.82 0.62
CA ALA A 35 -14.36 13.25 0.53
C ALA A 35 -14.98 13.44 1.92
N ASP A 36 -14.75 12.51 2.85
CA ASP A 36 -15.28 12.56 4.22
C ASP A 36 -14.70 13.72 5.03
N ARG A 37 -13.38 13.97 4.91
CA ARG A 37 -12.69 15.01 5.69
C ARG A 37 -12.89 16.42 5.13
N PHE A 38 -12.79 16.57 3.81
CA PHE A 38 -12.73 17.88 3.15
C PHE A 38 -14.00 18.22 2.37
N GLY A 39 -14.94 17.28 2.21
CA GLY A 39 -16.14 17.47 1.39
C GLY A 39 -15.86 17.55 -0.11
N VAL A 40 -14.67 17.14 -0.55
CA VAL A 40 -14.24 17.23 -1.95
C VAL A 40 -14.17 15.82 -2.56
N THR A 41 -14.97 15.58 -3.58
CA THR A 41 -14.90 14.34 -4.36
C THR A 41 -13.76 14.44 -5.38
N VAL A 42 -12.74 13.61 -5.21
CA VAL A 42 -11.61 13.50 -6.15
C VAL A 42 -11.58 12.12 -6.77
N HIS A 43 -11.34 12.03 -8.07
CA HIS A 43 -11.22 10.73 -8.73
C HIS A 43 -9.93 9.99 -8.28
N GLU A 44 -9.98 8.66 -8.15
CA GLU A 44 -8.85 7.80 -7.73
C GLU A 44 -7.52 8.13 -8.44
N ARG A 45 -7.57 8.42 -9.75
CA ARG A 45 -6.38 8.79 -10.55
C ARG A 45 -5.73 10.09 -10.06
N THR A 46 -6.52 11.05 -9.61
CA THR A 46 -6.04 12.34 -9.08
C THR A 46 -5.32 12.15 -7.76
N VAL A 47 -5.86 11.30 -6.87
CA VAL A 47 -5.16 10.88 -5.64
C VAL A 47 -3.80 10.27 -5.98
N GLY A 48 -3.74 9.44 -7.03
CA GLY A 48 -2.48 8.90 -7.54
C GLY A 48 -1.47 9.98 -7.96
N LYS A 49 -1.91 11.11 -8.53
CA LYS A 49 -1.04 12.24 -8.89
C LYS A 49 -0.51 12.96 -7.65
N TYR A 50 -1.36 13.19 -6.64
CA TYR A 50 -0.92 13.79 -5.37
C TYR A 50 0.17 12.95 -4.69
N LEU A 51 -0.06 11.63 -4.60
CA LEU A 51 0.92 10.70 -4.03
C LEU A 51 2.24 10.70 -4.82
N ALA A 52 2.19 10.77 -6.15
CA ALA A 52 3.38 10.84 -6.98
C ALA A 52 4.15 12.15 -6.79
N ALA A 53 3.46 13.29 -6.70
CA ALA A 53 4.06 14.59 -6.42
C ALA A 53 4.73 14.63 -5.03
N LEU A 54 4.15 13.90 -4.06
CA LEU A 54 4.74 13.69 -2.73
C LEU A 54 5.90 12.69 -2.72
N GLY A 55 6.23 12.06 -3.85
CA GLY A 55 7.33 11.09 -3.96
C GLY A 55 6.98 9.66 -3.57
N TYR A 56 5.72 9.36 -3.20
CA TYR A 56 5.32 8.00 -2.85
C TYR A 56 5.21 7.11 -4.09
N ARG A 57 5.69 5.88 -3.94
CA ARG A 57 5.53 4.82 -4.94
C ARG A 57 4.80 3.63 -4.36
N ARG A 58 4.11 2.89 -5.23
CA ARG A 58 3.45 1.64 -4.86
C ARG A 58 4.52 0.60 -4.52
N LEU A 59 4.70 0.32 -3.23
CA LEU A 59 5.48 -0.83 -2.79
C LEU A 59 4.59 -2.08 -2.86
N SER A 60 4.94 -3.02 -3.73
CA SER A 60 4.33 -4.36 -3.71
C SER A 60 5.33 -5.30 -3.06
N VAL A 61 5.10 -5.68 -1.81
CA VAL A 61 5.82 -6.82 -1.25
C VAL A 61 5.44 -8.03 -2.10
N ARG A 62 6.41 -8.81 -2.57
CA ARG A 62 6.09 -10.07 -3.24
C ARG A 62 5.48 -11.00 -2.19
N PRO A 63 4.23 -11.46 -2.37
CA PRO A 63 3.62 -12.38 -1.41
C PRO A 63 4.52 -13.61 -1.25
N ARG A 64 4.97 -13.87 -0.04
CA ARG A 64 5.67 -15.13 0.29
C ARG A 64 4.61 -16.09 0.79
N HIS A 65 4.61 -17.32 0.26
CA HIS A 65 3.62 -18.31 0.67
C HIS A 65 3.89 -18.71 2.13
N PRO A 66 2.88 -18.75 3.02
CA PRO A 66 3.10 -19.06 4.44
C PRO A 66 3.75 -20.41 4.70
N LYS A 67 3.52 -21.39 3.80
CA LYS A 67 4.14 -22.73 3.85
C LYS A 67 5.44 -22.83 3.04
N THR A 68 6.06 -21.70 2.68
CA THR A 68 7.38 -21.74 2.04
C THR A 68 8.40 -22.24 3.05
N ASP A 69 8.91 -23.45 2.82
CA ASP A 69 10.02 -24.04 3.55
C ASP A 69 11.35 -23.77 2.82
N PRO A 70 12.22 -22.89 3.35
CA PRO A 70 13.51 -22.59 2.74
C PRO A 70 14.45 -23.80 2.71
N GLU A 71 14.41 -24.67 3.73
CA GLU A 71 15.29 -25.82 3.83
C GLU A 71 14.91 -26.88 2.79
N ALA A 72 13.61 -27.15 2.62
CA ALA A 72 13.13 -28.02 1.55
C ALA A 72 13.50 -27.50 0.15
N GLN A 73 13.43 -26.18 -0.07
CA GLN A 73 13.84 -25.57 -1.35
C GLN A 73 15.34 -25.71 -1.62
N GLU A 74 16.18 -25.49 -0.61
CA GLU A 74 17.63 -25.66 -0.75
C GLU A 74 18.02 -27.14 -0.95
N GLY A 75 17.34 -28.07 -0.28
CA GLY A 75 17.51 -29.51 -0.51
C GLY A 75 17.19 -29.91 -1.95
N PHE A 76 16.06 -29.43 -2.49
CA PHE A 76 15.67 -29.69 -3.88
C PHE A 76 16.67 -29.11 -4.91
N LYS A 77 17.18 -27.90 -4.69
CA LYS A 77 18.18 -27.28 -5.58
C LYS A 77 19.47 -28.10 -5.65
N LYS A 78 19.90 -28.70 -4.54
CA LYS A 78 21.12 -29.53 -4.48
C LYS A 78 20.95 -30.89 -5.14
N ALA A 79 19.74 -31.46 -5.12
CA ALA A 79 19.43 -32.77 -5.72
C ALA A 79 19.04 -32.70 -7.20
N SER A 80 18.79 -31.51 -7.74
CA SER A 80 18.41 -31.36 -9.15
C SER A 80 19.65 -31.46 -10.04
N PRO A 81 19.64 -32.31 -11.09
CA PRO A 81 20.74 -32.35 -12.04
C PRO A 81 20.87 -31.00 -12.74
N LYS A 82 22.08 -30.45 -12.79
CA LYS A 82 22.38 -29.31 -13.68
C LYS A 82 22.26 -29.81 -15.12
N ARG A 83 21.34 -29.21 -15.88
CA ARG A 83 21.31 -29.35 -17.34
C ARG A 83 22.52 -28.66 -17.96
#